data_AF-A0A8B3C7X8-F1
#
_entry.id   AF-A0A8B3C7X8-F1
#
_cell.length_a   1.000
_cell.length_b   1.000
_cell.length_c   1.000
_cell.angle_alpha   90.00
_cell.angle_beta   90.00
_cell.angle_gamma   90.00
#
_symmetry.space_group_name_H-M   'P 1'
#
loop_
_entity.id
_entity.type
_entity.pdbx_description
1 polymer ?
#
loop_
_entity_poly.entity_id
_entity_poly.type
_entity_poly.pdbx_seq_one_letter_code
_entity_poly.pdbx_strand_id
1 'polypeptide(L)'
;MKKNRMLLAGLLLLFTAAKPASPEVSLETLLREMTDRDEIARWPYPAFACRQASSTDPATKTPDQPGWFGNGDCTNFIRQETTPHGTEYVMLDADGPGAVVRFWMTFSGAGSGEGILRIYLDGDSEPVVEGRARSLIGGAGLVGPRCRWACRRLPTRCTGG
;
A
#
# COMPACT_ATOMS: atom_id res chain seq x y z
N MET A 1 -13.44 -46.54 -44.39
CA MET A 1 -13.55 -46.15 -42.96
C MET A 1 -12.55 -45.03 -42.65
N LYS A 2 -12.88 -43.76 -42.91
CA LYS A 2 -11.93 -42.63 -42.69
C LYS A 2 -12.59 -41.25 -42.55
N LYS A 3 -13.85 -41.20 -42.08
CA LYS A 3 -14.64 -39.94 -41.97
C LYS A 3 -15.02 -39.50 -40.54
N ASN A 4 -14.76 -40.30 -39.51
CA ASN A 4 -15.20 -39.99 -38.12
C ASN A 4 -14.10 -39.46 -37.18
N ARG A 5 -12.88 -39.19 -37.65
CA ARG A 5 -11.78 -38.72 -36.78
C ARG A 5 -11.56 -37.21 -36.77
N MET A 6 -12.15 -36.46 -37.70
CA MET A 6 -12.01 -34.99 -37.75
C MET A 6 -13.08 -34.23 -36.95
N LEU A 7 -14.20 -34.86 -36.57
CA LEU A 7 -15.25 -34.17 -35.79
C LEU A 7 -14.93 -34.06 -34.29
N LEU A 8 -14.01 -34.87 -33.74
CA LEU A 8 -13.68 -34.81 -32.31
C LEU A 8 -12.63 -33.75 -31.96
N ALA A 9 -11.87 -33.25 -32.93
CA ALA A 9 -10.83 -32.24 -32.69
C ALA A 9 -11.36 -30.80 -32.70
N GLY A 10 -12.52 -30.55 -33.31
CA GLY A 10 -13.15 -29.22 -33.35
C GLY A 10 -13.94 -28.84 -32.10
N LEU A 11 -14.33 -29.81 -31.27
CA LEU A 11 -15.19 -29.57 -30.10
C LEU A 11 -14.38 -29.27 -28.82
N LEU A 12 -13.05 -29.50 -28.82
CA LEU A 12 -12.20 -29.30 -27.65
C LEU A 12 -11.62 -27.87 -27.53
N LEU A 13 -11.88 -26.99 -28.50
CA LEU A 13 -11.37 -25.62 -28.57
C LEU A 13 -12.38 -24.55 -28.11
N LEU A 14 -13.58 -24.94 -27.66
CA LEU A 14 -14.68 -24.01 -27.33
C LEU A 14 -14.91 -23.78 -25.82
N PHE A 15 -14.08 -24.36 -24.94
CA PHE A 15 -14.11 -24.07 -23.50
C PHE A 15 -12.97 -23.12 -23.10
N THR A 16 -12.86 -21.97 -23.77
CA THR A 16 -12.22 -20.81 -23.13
C THR A 16 -13.22 -20.27 -22.12
N ALA A 17 -13.16 -20.77 -20.88
CA ALA A 17 -13.93 -20.23 -19.77
C ALA A 17 -13.56 -18.74 -19.62
N ALA A 18 -14.46 -17.86 -20.05
CA ALA A 18 -14.35 -16.45 -19.77
C ALA A 18 -14.30 -16.29 -18.25
N LYS A 19 -13.15 -15.86 -17.71
CA LYS A 19 -13.07 -15.48 -16.30
C LYS A 19 -14.12 -14.39 -16.09
N PRO A 20 -15.08 -14.56 -15.15
CA PRO A 20 -15.97 -13.46 -14.81
C PRO A 20 -15.10 -12.27 -14.42
N ALA A 21 -15.44 -11.10 -14.97
CA ALA A 21 -14.76 -9.87 -14.60
C ALA A 21 -14.88 -9.69 -13.09
N SER A 22 -13.77 -9.41 -12.42
CA SER A 22 -13.79 -9.09 -11.00
C SER A 22 -14.77 -7.94 -10.75
N PRO A 23 -15.56 -7.98 -9.67
CA PRO A 23 -16.48 -6.91 -9.37
C PRO A 23 -15.70 -5.60 -9.16
N GLU A 24 -16.30 -4.50 -9.58
CA GLU A 24 -15.72 -3.17 -9.41
C GLU A 24 -15.53 -2.86 -7.92
N VAL A 25 -14.33 -2.39 -7.57
CA VAL A 25 -14.03 -1.92 -6.21
C VAL A 25 -14.23 -0.41 -6.18
N SER A 26 -15.31 0.03 -5.55
CA SER A 26 -15.61 1.44 -5.32
C SER A 26 -15.71 1.75 -3.83
N LEU A 27 -15.75 3.03 -3.48
CA LEU A 27 -15.96 3.44 -2.09
C LEU A 27 -17.29 2.89 -1.54
N GLU A 28 -18.34 2.84 -2.36
CA GLU A 28 -19.64 2.30 -1.94
C GLU A 28 -19.55 0.80 -1.63
N THR A 29 -18.94 0.02 -2.53
CA THR A 29 -18.81 -1.44 -2.32
C THR A 29 -17.97 -1.73 -1.08
N LEU A 30 -16.87 -0.98 -0.88
CA LEU A 30 -16.01 -1.11 0.29
C LEU A 30 -16.74 -0.73 1.60
N LEU A 31 -17.51 0.35 1.61
CA LEU A 31 -18.28 0.75 2.80
C LEU A 31 -19.35 -0.28 3.15
N ARG A 32 -20.01 -0.87 2.16
CA ARG A 32 -20.98 -1.96 2.37
C ARG A 32 -20.28 -3.19 2.96
N GLU A 33 -19.15 -3.60 2.38
CA GLU A 33 -18.33 -4.72 2.85
C GLU A 33 -17.91 -4.54 4.32
N MET A 34 -17.43 -3.33 4.70
CA MET A 34 -17.04 -3.02 6.08
C MET A 34 -18.17 -3.17 7.12
N THR A 35 -19.43 -3.14 6.68
CA THR A 35 -20.60 -3.28 7.57
C THR A 35 -21.23 -4.68 7.52
N ASP A 36 -20.86 -5.51 6.56
CA ASP A 36 -21.36 -6.87 6.43
C ASP A 36 -20.53 -7.83 7.31
N ARG A 37 -21.20 -8.48 8.25
CA ARG A 37 -20.55 -9.40 9.20
C ARG A 37 -20.16 -10.72 8.54
N ASP A 38 -20.88 -11.12 7.51
CA ASP A 38 -20.60 -12.39 6.83
C ASP A 38 -19.36 -12.28 5.94
N GLU A 39 -19.11 -11.10 5.36
CA GLU A 39 -17.93 -10.84 4.53
C GLU A 39 -16.62 -10.98 5.33
N ILE A 40 -16.61 -10.56 6.60
CA ILE A 40 -15.44 -10.74 7.51
C ILE A 40 -15.10 -12.23 7.71
N ALA A 41 -16.08 -13.11 7.60
CA ALA A 41 -15.91 -14.56 7.77
C ALA A 41 -15.56 -15.29 6.46
N ARG A 42 -15.49 -14.58 5.32
CA ARG A 42 -15.21 -15.16 4.00
C ARG A 42 -13.81 -14.77 3.52
N TRP A 43 -13.30 -15.56 2.59
CA TRP A 43 -12.09 -15.19 1.87
C TRP A 43 -12.40 -13.99 0.96
N PRO A 44 -11.53 -12.96 0.91
CA PRO A 44 -11.80 -11.76 0.14
C PRO A 44 -11.99 -12.08 -1.35
N TYR A 45 -13.01 -11.49 -1.94
CA TYR A 45 -13.28 -11.54 -3.36
C TYR A 45 -13.57 -10.12 -3.89
N PRO A 46 -12.76 -9.58 -4.83
CA PRO A 46 -11.63 -10.25 -5.48
C PRO A 46 -10.47 -10.50 -4.51
N ALA A 47 -9.73 -11.59 -4.76
CA ALA A 47 -8.57 -11.90 -3.94
C ALA A 47 -7.51 -10.81 -4.09
N PHE A 48 -6.99 -10.32 -2.97
CA PHE A 48 -5.88 -9.38 -2.91
C PHE A 48 -4.72 -9.96 -2.11
N ALA A 49 -3.52 -9.42 -2.34
CA ALA A 49 -2.33 -9.76 -1.57
C ALA A 49 -1.85 -8.54 -0.80
N CYS A 50 -1.68 -8.67 0.52
CA CYS A 50 -1.03 -7.64 1.32
C CYS A 50 0.47 -7.66 1.03
N ARG A 51 0.99 -6.53 0.54
CA ARG A 51 2.43 -6.32 0.35
C ARG A 51 2.89 -5.23 1.32
N GLN A 52 4.14 -5.33 1.74
CA GLN A 52 4.78 -4.35 2.60
C GLN A 52 6.21 -4.09 2.12
N ALA A 53 6.60 -2.83 2.11
CA ALA A 53 8.00 -2.41 2.05
C ALA A 53 8.32 -1.63 3.32
N SER A 54 9.50 -1.86 3.89
CA SER A 54 9.96 -1.22 5.12
C SER A 54 11.46 -1.02 5.09
N SER A 55 11.95 -0.10 5.92
CA SER A 55 13.39 0.17 6.10
C SER A 55 14.11 -0.92 6.90
N THR A 56 13.64 -2.16 6.87
CA THR A 56 14.15 -3.27 7.68
C THR A 56 15.62 -3.53 7.37
N ASP A 57 16.41 -3.81 8.41
CA ASP A 57 17.82 -4.15 8.33
C ASP A 57 18.02 -5.44 7.51
N PRO A 58 18.73 -5.38 6.36
CA PRO A 58 19.01 -6.57 5.55
C PRO A 58 19.86 -7.62 6.27
N ALA A 59 20.60 -7.22 7.31
CA ALA A 59 21.38 -8.11 8.16
C ALA A 59 20.50 -8.91 9.14
N THR A 60 19.25 -8.51 9.35
CA THR A 60 18.31 -9.25 10.21
C THR A 60 17.95 -10.59 9.58
N LYS A 61 18.17 -11.68 10.33
CA LYS A 61 17.91 -13.07 9.91
C LYS A 61 16.96 -13.79 10.86
N THR A 62 16.61 -15.02 10.51
CA THR A 62 15.77 -15.88 11.35
C THR A 62 16.46 -16.22 12.66
N PRO A 63 15.67 -16.59 13.69
CA PRO A 63 16.15 -16.97 15.02
C PRO A 63 17.37 -17.88 15.10
N ASP A 64 17.48 -18.80 14.16
CA ASP A 64 18.50 -19.84 14.08
C ASP A 64 19.80 -19.37 13.42
N GLN A 65 19.86 -18.12 12.92
CA GLN A 65 21.00 -17.60 12.16
C GLN A 65 21.70 -16.44 12.87
N PRO A 66 23.04 -16.31 12.70
CA PRO A 66 23.75 -15.09 13.07
C PRO A 66 23.12 -13.89 12.38
N GLY A 67 22.71 -12.89 13.15
CA GLY A 67 21.95 -11.75 12.64
C GLY A 67 20.49 -11.69 13.07
N TRP A 68 20.01 -12.59 13.96
CA TRP A 68 18.69 -12.41 14.62
C TRP A 68 18.51 -10.95 15.07
N PHE A 69 19.48 -10.42 15.82
CA PHE A 69 19.39 -9.12 16.47
C PHE A 69 19.93 -7.94 15.63
N GLY A 70 19.88 -8.04 14.29
CA GLY A 70 20.07 -6.86 13.43
C GLY A 70 19.05 -5.78 13.79
N ASN A 71 19.46 -4.51 13.81
CA ASN A 71 18.64 -3.39 14.27
C ASN A 71 18.97 -2.08 13.53
N GLY A 72 19.64 -2.17 12.39
CA GLY A 72 19.89 -1.05 11.48
C GLY A 72 18.65 -0.69 10.65
N ASP A 73 17.46 -0.67 11.25
CA ASP A 73 16.17 -0.53 10.55
C ASP A 73 15.84 0.92 10.13
N CYS A 74 16.83 1.66 9.63
CA CYS A 74 16.68 3.05 9.20
C CYS A 74 17.36 3.32 7.86
N THR A 75 16.79 4.24 7.08
CA THR A 75 17.40 4.73 5.83
C THR A 75 17.68 3.63 4.78
N ASN A 76 17.07 2.45 4.92
CA ASN A 76 17.11 1.41 3.91
C ASN A 76 16.03 1.69 2.86
N PHE A 77 16.45 1.89 1.61
CA PHE A 77 15.60 2.15 0.45
C PHE A 77 15.74 1.02 -0.57
N ILE A 78 14.73 0.83 -1.41
CA ILE A 78 14.76 -0.19 -2.48
C ILE A 78 15.86 0.16 -3.49
N ARG A 79 15.97 1.43 -3.86
CA ARG A 79 16.97 1.97 -4.77
C ARG A 79 17.01 3.50 -4.72
N GLN A 80 17.99 4.06 -5.42
CA GLN A 80 18.15 5.49 -5.66
C GLN A 80 17.96 5.76 -7.15
N GLU A 81 17.24 6.84 -7.48
CA GLU A 81 16.96 7.26 -8.84
C GLU A 81 17.33 8.73 -9.05
N THR A 82 17.66 9.07 -10.30
CA THR A 82 17.85 10.46 -10.73
C THR A 82 16.65 10.88 -11.55
N THR A 83 15.86 11.81 -11.02
CA THR A 83 14.65 12.34 -11.65
C THR A 83 14.82 13.83 -11.95
N PRO A 84 13.88 14.48 -12.67
CA PRO A 84 13.88 15.93 -12.84
C PRO A 84 13.87 16.71 -11.51
N HIS A 85 13.44 16.09 -10.41
CA HIS A 85 13.42 16.67 -9.07
C HIS A 85 14.71 16.41 -8.26
N GLY A 86 15.71 15.77 -8.86
CA GLY A 86 17.01 15.47 -8.27
C GLY A 86 17.17 14.01 -7.91
N THR A 87 17.89 13.74 -6.82
CA THR A 87 18.09 12.38 -6.32
C THR A 87 16.92 11.97 -5.44
N GLU A 88 16.26 10.88 -5.82
CA GLU A 88 15.13 10.32 -5.08
C GLU A 88 15.46 8.92 -4.58
N TYR A 89 14.88 8.58 -3.43
CA TYR A 89 15.08 7.29 -2.78
C TYR A 89 13.75 6.55 -2.73
N VAL A 90 13.68 5.42 -3.43
CA VAL A 90 12.44 4.67 -3.60
C VAL A 90 12.14 3.85 -2.36
N MET A 91 11.03 4.17 -1.68
CA MET A 91 10.58 3.48 -0.47
C MET A 91 9.64 2.32 -0.77
N LEU A 92 8.83 2.44 -1.82
CA LEU A 92 7.86 1.45 -2.28
C LEU A 92 7.78 1.55 -3.79
N ASP A 93 7.79 0.39 -4.45
CA ASP A 93 7.53 0.27 -5.88
C ASP A 93 6.64 -0.96 -6.09
N ALA A 94 5.51 -0.78 -6.76
CA ALA A 94 4.49 -1.79 -6.88
C ALA A 94 3.76 -1.69 -8.22
N ASP A 95 3.81 -2.78 -8.99
CA ASP A 95 3.07 -2.92 -10.24
C ASP A 95 1.67 -3.50 -10.03
N GLY A 96 0.73 -2.99 -10.81
CA GLY A 96 -0.65 -3.46 -10.89
C GLY A 96 -1.62 -2.69 -10.00
N PRO A 97 -2.94 -2.96 -10.13
CA PRO A 97 -3.96 -2.27 -9.35
C PRO A 97 -3.85 -2.61 -7.87
N GLY A 98 -3.99 -1.61 -7.00
CA GLY A 98 -3.92 -1.77 -5.57
C GLY A 98 -4.18 -0.48 -4.81
N ALA A 99 -4.04 -0.54 -3.49
CA ALA A 99 -4.20 0.62 -2.61
C ALA A 99 -3.16 0.62 -1.51
N VAL A 100 -2.54 1.78 -1.25
CA VAL A 100 -1.70 1.98 -0.06
C VAL A 100 -2.61 2.31 1.12
N VAL A 101 -2.89 1.31 1.95
CA VAL A 101 -3.80 1.44 3.09
C VAL A 101 -3.11 1.88 4.38
N ARG A 102 -1.77 1.80 4.43
CA ARG A 102 -0.97 2.19 5.59
C ARG A 102 0.40 2.69 5.16
N PHE A 103 0.74 3.87 5.64
CA PHE A 103 2.05 4.46 5.50
C PHE A 103 2.45 5.10 6.84
N TRP A 104 3.68 4.85 7.28
CA TRP A 104 4.20 5.35 8.54
C TRP A 104 5.67 5.70 8.37
N MET A 105 6.10 6.78 9.03
CA MET A 105 7.49 7.20 9.09
C MET A 105 7.76 7.80 10.47
N THR A 106 8.95 7.56 10.99
CA THR A 106 9.50 8.25 12.16
C THR A 106 10.72 9.06 11.78
N PHE A 107 10.87 10.22 12.40
CA PHE A 107 11.99 11.13 12.14
C PHE A 107 12.85 11.20 13.40
N SER A 108 14.15 10.89 13.26
CA SER A 108 15.14 10.97 14.34
C SER A 108 16.38 11.72 13.86
N GLY A 109 16.90 12.63 14.68
CA GLY A 109 18.06 13.48 14.36
C GLY A 109 17.70 14.83 13.74
N ALA A 110 18.66 15.75 13.75
CA ALA A 110 18.49 17.09 13.19
C ALA A 110 18.29 17.02 11.66
N GLY A 111 17.30 17.76 11.15
CA GLY A 111 16.95 17.77 9.72
C GLY A 111 16.17 16.55 9.22
N SER A 112 15.90 15.56 10.09
CA SER A 112 15.09 14.40 9.73
C SER A 112 13.62 14.79 9.45
N GLY A 113 13.14 14.42 8.26
CA GLY A 113 11.77 14.74 7.81
C GLY A 113 11.61 16.05 7.06
N GLU A 114 12.70 16.78 6.77
CA GLU A 114 12.69 17.93 5.86
C GLU A 114 12.72 17.52 4.38
N GLY A 115 12.97 16.24 4.09
CA GLY A 115 12.89 15.68 2.74
C GLY A 115 11.49 15.83 2.14
N ILE A 116 11.44 15.93 0.81
CA ILE A 116 10.20 15.94 0.04
C ILE A 116 9.78 14.49 -0.19
N LEU A 117 8.57 14.16 0.24
CA LEU A 117 7.90 12.90 -0.07
C LEU A 117 7.08 13.10 -1.34
N ARG A 118 7.23 12.15 -2.27
CA ARG A 118 6.48 12.11 -3.52
C ARG A 118 5.79 10.77 -3.70
N ILE A 119 4.58 10.80 -4.25
CA ILE A 119 3.85 9.60 -4.66
C ILE A 119 3.48 9.76 -6.13
N TYR A 120 3.91 8.79 -6.92
CA TYR A 120 3.61 8.65 -8.33
C TYR A 120 2.60 7.53 -8.49
N LEU A 121 1.58 7.73 -9.32
CA LEU A 121 0.57 6.70 -9.64
C LEU A 121 0.59 6.44 -11.15
N ASP A 122 0.27 5.21 -11.53
CA ASP A 122 0.05 4.80 -12.92
C ASP A 122 1.21 5.11 -13.90
N GLY A 123 2.43 5.19 -13.38
CA GLY A 123 3.64 5.47 -14.18
C GLY A 123 3.78 6.92 -14.64
N ASP A 124 2.99 7.85 -14.07
CA ASP A 124 3.11 9.27 -14.37
C ASP A 124 4.45 9.84 -13.87
N SER A 125 5.05 10.72 -14.67
CA SER A 125 6.27 11.44 -14.30
C SER A 125 6.01 12.57 -13.30
N GLU A 126 4.78 13.05 -13.19
CA GLU A 126 4.38 14.07 -12.23
C GLU A 126 3.80 13.42 -10.96
N PRO A 127 4.21 13.84 -9.76
CA PRO A 127 3.71 13.26 -8.51
C PRO A 127 2.29 13.76 -8.22
N VAL A 128 1.37 12.85 -7.89
CA VAL A 128 0.01 13.20 -7.43
C VAL A 128 0.00 13.75 -6.01
N VAL A 129 1.03 13.42 -5.24
CA VAL A 129 1.27 13.94 -3.89
C VAL A 129 2.72 14.41 -3.84
N GLU A 130 2.94 15.66 -3.48
CA GLU A 130 4.26 16.22 -3.22
C GLU A 130 4.23 17.10 -1.97
N GLY A 131 5.24 16.99 -1.11
CA GLY A 131 5.43 17.91 0.01
C GLY A 131 6.43 17.41 1.04
N ARG A 132 6.77 18.27 2.02
CA ARG A 132 7.65 17.86 3.13
C ARG A 132 7.03 16.71 3.90
N ALA A 133 7.78 15.64 4.13
CA ALA A 133 7.28 14.43 4.78
C ALA A 133 6.62 14.72 6.14
N ARG A 134 7.24 15.59 6.96
CA ARG A 134 6.70 16.01 8.25
C ARG A 134 5.34 16.71 8.14
N SER A 135 5.16 17.55 7.11
CA SER A 135 3.92 18.29 6.86
C SER A 135 2.80 17.38 6.34
N LEU A 136 3.14 16.39 5.51
CA LEU A 136 2.17 15.46 4.94
C LEU A 136 1.65 14.45 5.96
N ILE A 137 2.53 13.85 6.77
CA ILE A 137 2.19 12.72 7.66
C ILE A 137 1.76 13.20 9.06
N GLY A 138 2.42 14.24 9.59
CA GLY A 138 2.16 14.76 10.95
C GLY A 138 1.43 16.09 10.99
N GLY A 139 1.38 16.81 9.87
CA GLY A 139 0.85 18.17 9.77
C GLY A 139 -0.63 18.24 9.41
N ALA A 140 -0.99 19.24 8.60
CA ALA A 140 -2.34 19.48 8.10
C ALA A 140 -2.46 19.28 6.57
N GLY A 141 -1.42 18.72 5.93
CA GLY A 141 -1.29 18.70 4.48
C GLY A 141 -2.27 17.76 3.78
N LEU A 142 -2.18 16.46 4.06
CA LEU A 142 -2.84 15.44 3.23
C LEU A 142 -4.18 14.96 3.80
N VAL A 143 -4.32 15.01 5.12
CA VAL A 143 -5.48 14.48 5.84
C VAL A 143 -6.04 15.57 6.74
N GLY A 144 -7.24 16.05 6.42
CA GLY A 144 -7.95 17.05 7.21
C GLY A 144 -8.19 16.60 8.67
N PRO A 145 -8.56 17.51 9.58
CA PRO A 145 -8.64 17.23 11.02
C PRO A 145 -9.57 16.08 11.42
N ARG A 146 -10.51 15.67 10.54
CA ARG A 146 -11.51 14.62 10.78
C ARG A 146 -11.00 13.19 10.63
N CYS A 147 -9.90 12.95 9.92
CA CYS A 147 -9.29 11.63 9.79
C CYS A 147 -8.01 11.52 10.65
N ARG A 148 -7.78 12.48 11.55
CA ARG A 148 -6.80 12.36 12.63
C ARG A 148 -7.38 11.42 13.69
N TRP A 149 -6.68 10.33 14.02
CA TRP A 149 -6.87 9.64 15.30
C TRP A 149 -6.39 10.54 16.45
N ALA A 150 -7.09 11.65 16.65
CA ALA A 150 -7.04 12.39 17.89
C ALA A 150 -8.04 11.68 18.81
N CYS A 151 -7.53 10.99 19.84
CA CYS A 151 -8.34 10.72 21.01
C CYS A 151 -8.96 12.06 21.40
N ARG A 152 -10.28 12.18 21.24
CA ARG A 152 -11.02 13.39 21.54
C ARG A 152 -10.78 13.66 23.02
N ARG A 153 -9.81 14.52 23.36
CA ARG A 153 -9.75 15.11 24.70
C ARG A 153 -11.05 15.86 24.86
N LEU A 154 -11.99 15.23 25.54
CA LEU A 154 -13.14 15.93 26.11
C LEU A 154 -12.58 17.16 26.81
N PRO A 155 -13.14 18.36 26.59
CA PRO A 155 -12.71 19.51 27.33
C PRO A 155 -13.04 19.25 28.80
N THR A 156 -12.02 18.91 29.59
CA THR A 156 -12.07 19.06 31.04
C THR A 156 -12.17 20.56 31.28
N ARG A 157 -13.39 21.06 31.43
CA ARG A 157 -13.67 22.33 32.11
C ARG A 157 -13.23 22.16 33.55
N CYS A 158 -11.96 22.37 33.82
CA CYS A 158 -11.51 22.78 35.15
C CYS A 158 -11.67 24.29 35.21
N THR A 159 -12.85 24.76 35.60
CA THR A 159 -13.01 26.10 36.16
C THR A 159 -12.52 26.04 37.60
N GLY A 160 -11.32 26.57 37.86
CA GLY A 160 -10.84 26.85 39.21
C GLY A 160 -11.13 28.30 39.55
N GLY A 161 -11.80 28.50 40.69
CA GLY A 161 -11.76 29.75 41.43
C GLY A 161 -10.51 29.83 42.31
#